data_AF-A0A5N9HP58-F1
#
_entry.id   AF-A0A5N9HP58-F1
#
_cell.length_a   1.000
_cell.length_b   1.000
_cell.length_c   1.000
_cell.angle_alpha   90.00
_cell.angle_beta   90.00
_cell.angle_gamma   90.00
#
_symmetry.space_group_name_H-M   'P 1'
#
loop_
_entity.id
_entity.type
_entity.pdbx_description
1 polymer ?
#
loop_
_entity_poly.entity_id
_entity_poly.type
_entity_poly.pdbx_seq_one_letter_code
_entity_poly.pdbx_strand_id
1 'polypeptide(L)'
;MKTDAVDIIRADVSWTGGITGTLKSAHFAEGFGVNCELHMTVMSLMDVANLHVALAIKNCRYLELPYPDGSTFGIIDPIRIDSNGMVAAGTRPGLGVSLDWDAIDLNTIFKL
;
A
#
# COMPACT_ATOMS: atom_id res chain seq x y z
N MET A 1 -10.89 12.00 16.26
CA MET A 1 -10.06 13.22 16.39
C MET A 1 -10.77 14.35 17.12
N LYS A 2 -11.89 14.92 16.65
CA LYS A 2 -12.57 16.02 17.40
C LYS A 2 -12.96 15.65 18.84
N THR A 3 -13.19 14.36 19.11
CA THR A 3 -13.52 13.81 20.43
C THR A 3 -12.39 12.95 21.01
N ASP A 4 -11.18 13.02 20.43
CA ASP A 4 -10.00 12.22 20.84
C ASP A 4 -10.24 10.70 20.94
N ALA A 5 -11.21 10.17 20.18
CA ALA A 5 -11.55 8.74 20.21
C ALA A 5 -10.55 7.82 19.49
N VAL A 6 -9.55 8.37 18.81
CA VAL A 6 -8.61 7.62 17.96
C VAL A 6 -7.24 8.28 18.00
N ASP A 7 -6.19 7.50 18.30
CA ASP A 7 -4.80 7.95 18.33
C ASP A 7 -4.10 7.86 16.96
N ILE A 8 -4.57 6.95 16.10
CA ILE A 8 -3.99 6.64 14.80
C ILE A 8 -5.10 6.36 13.79
N ILE A 9 -5.09 7.04 12.64
CA ILE A 9 -5.95 6.68 11.51
C ILE A 9 -5.32 5.55 10.72
N ARG A 10 -6.16 4.65 10.23
CA ARG A 10 -5.76 3.65 9.23
C ARG A 10 -6.47 3.92 7.92
N ALA A 11 -5.72 3.83 6.83
CA ALA A 11 -6.21 3.98 5.47
C ALA A 11 -5.45 3.02 4.54
N ASP A 12 -6.03 2.74 3.39
CA ASP A 12 -5.39 1.99 2.31
C ASP A 12 -6.03 2.28 0.97
N VAL A 13 -5.26 2.05 -0.09
CA VAL A 13 -5.69 2.36 -1.46
C VAL A 13 -6.90 1.56 -1.94
N SER A 14 -7.15 0.36 -1.41
CA SER A 14 -8.24 -0.50 -1.89
C SER A 14 -9.59 -0.15 -1.30
N TRP A 15 -9.63 0.29 -0.03
CA TRP A 15 -10.88 0.58 0.69
C TRP A 15 -11.13 2.07 0.91
N THR A 16 -10.12 2.92 0.75
CA THR A 16 -10.20 4.36 1.08
C THR A 16 -10.29 5.23 -0.19
N GLY A 17 -10.78 4.69 -1.31
CA GLY A 17 -10.96 5.45 -2.54
C GLY A 17 -9.65 5.70 -3.32
N GLY A 18 -8.77 4.70 -3.38
CA GLY A 18 -7.53 4.77 -4.15
C GLY A 18 -6.42 5.56 -3.46
N ILE A 19 -5.35 5.81 -4.22
CA ILE A 19 -4.24 6.69 -3.81
C ILE A 19 -4.76 8.06 -3.37
N THR A 20 -5.68 8.65 -4.14
CA THR A 20 -6.24 9.98 -3.86
C THR A 20 -6.97 10.04 -2.52
N GLY A 21 -7.86 9.09 -2.25
CA GLY A 21 -8.60 9.10 -0.99
C GLY A 21 -7.71 8.76 0.21
N THR A 22 -6.73 7.86 0.03
CA THR A 22 -5.72 7.55 1.06
C THR A 22 -4.89 8.79 1.42
N LEU A 23 -4.42 9.55 0.44
CA LEU A 23 -3.70 10.82 0.67
C LEU A 23 -4.57 11.86 1.38
N LYS A 24 -5.85 11.96 1.02
CA LYS A 24 -6.79 12.85 1.73
C LYS A 24 -6.96 12.45 3.19
N SER A 25 -7.06 11.15 3.48
CA SER A 25 -7.12 10.64 4.85
C SER A 25 -5.85 10.94 5.63
N ALA A 26 -4.68 10.78 5.00
CA ALA A 26 -3.39 11.09 5.63
C ALA A 26 -3.24 12.57 5.97
N HIS A 27 -3.57 13.49 5.03
CA HIS A 27 -3.52 14.93 5.30
C HIS A 27 -4.61 15.39 6.28
N PHE A 28 -5.78 14.75 6.26
CA PHE A 28 -6.80 15.00 7.27
C PHE A 28 -6.30 14.63 8.67
N ALA A 29 -5.66 13.48 8.82
CA ALA A 29 -5.02 13.06 10.07
C ALA A 29 -3.90 14.02 10.52
N GLU A 30 -3.04 14.44 9.59
CA GLU A 30 -1.98 15.40 9.85
C GLU A 30 -2.53 16.73 10.42
N GLY A 31 -3.67 17.21 9.91
CA GLY A 31 -4.33 18.43 10.38
C GLY A 31 -4.77 18.41 11.85
N PHE A 32 -4.87 17.25 12.47
CA PHE A 32 -5.16 17.09 13.91
C PHE A 32 -3.95 16.56 14.70
N GLY A 33 -2.77 16.50 14.08
CA GLY A 33 -1.56 16.03 14.74
C GLY A 33 -1.54 14.53 15.05
N VAL A 34 -2.33 13.73 14.32
CA VAL A 34 -2.33 12.26 14.46
C VAL A 34 -1.73 11.58 13.24
N ASN A 35 -1.16 10.40 13.46
CA ASN A 35 -0.57 9.60 12.38
C ASN A 35 -1.64 8.91 11.54
N CYS A 36 -1.26 8.58 10.31
CA CYS A 36 -2.01 7.74 9.40
C CYS A 36 -1.11 6.56 9.00
N GLU A 37 -1.38 5.38 9.55
CA GLU A 37 -0.62 4.16 9.25
C GLU A 37 -1.35 3.35 8.19
N LEU A 38 -0.61 2.87 7.18
CA LEU A 38 -1.26 2.22 6.05
C LEU A 38 -1.55 0.75 6.33
N HIS A 39 -2.81 0.38 6.08
CA HIS A 39 -3.28 -0.99 6.10
C HIS A 39 -2.90 -1.71 4.80
N MET A 40 -2.52 -2.98 4.91
CA MET A 40 -2.14 -3.79 3.76
C MET A 40 -3.31 -4.64 3.28
N THR A 41 -3.45 -4.72 1.96
CA THR A 41 -4.66 -5.24 1.35
C THR A 41 -4.53 -6.70 0.97
N VAL A 42 -3.31 -7.25 1.08
CA VAL A 42 -2.94 -8.61 0.64
C VAL A 42 -3.33 -8.80 -0.83
N MET A 43 -3.16 -7.73 -1.62
CA MET A 43 -3.45 -7.67 -3.04
C MET A 43 -2.24 -7.05 -3.74
N SER A 44 -1.44 -7.89 -4.38
CA SER A 44 -0.08 -7.62 -4.86
C SER A 44 0.18 -6.19 -5.38
N LEU A 45 -0.58 -5.71 -6.38
CA LEU A 45 -0.39 -4.36 -6.94
C LEU A 45 -0.85 -3.24 -6.01
N MET A 46 -1.90 -3.47 -5.22
CA MET A 46 -2.41 -2.50 -4.25
C MET A 46 -1.46 -2.33 -3.08
N ASP A 47 -0.79 -3.41 -2.69
CA ASP A 47 0.26 -3.41 -1.68
C ASP A 47 1.45 -2.53 -2.11
N VAL A 48 1.84 -2.58 -3.39
CA VAL A 48 2.84 -1.67 -3.98
C VAL A 48 2.34 -0.22 -3.98
N ALA A 49 1.07 0.02 -4.33
CA ALA A 49 0.49 1.35 -4.31
C ALA A 49 0.43 1.94 -2.88
N ASN A 50 0.11 1.14 -1.87
CA ASN A 50 0.21 1.54 -0.47
C ASN A 50 1.64 1.93 -0.10
N LEU A 51 2.66 1.15 -0.49
CA LEU A 51 4.05 1.49 -0.24
C LEU A 51 4.42 2.87 -0.81
N HIS A 52 3.99 3.19 -2.03
CA HIS A 52 4.21 4.52 -2.62
C HIS A 52 3.56 5.64 -1.79
N VAL A 53 2.34 5.43 -1.29
CA VAL A 53 1.67 6.41 -0.42
C VAL A 53 2.42 6.56 0.90
N ALA A 54 2.82 5.46 1.54
CA ALA A 54 3.55 5.48 2.81
C ALA A 54 4.88 6.24 2.68
N LEU A 55 5.60 6.08 1.56
CA LEU A 55 6.84 6.79 1.28
C LEU A 55 6.62 8.28 0.95
N ALA A 56 5.42 8.67 0.52
CA ALA A 56 5.10 10.04 0.12
C ALA A 56 4.62 10.93 1.27
N ILE A 57 4.06 10.34 2.33
CA ILE A 57 3.49 11.08 3.48
C ILE A 57 4.45 11.13 4.67
N LYS A 58 4.36 12.18 5.49
CA LYS A 58 5.26 12.38 6.64
C LYS A 58 4.74 11.79 7.95
N ASN A 59 3.42 11.55 8.04
CA ASN A 59 2.75 11.08 9.25
C ASN A 59 2.43 9.57 9.23
N CYS A 60 3.24 8.78 8.51
CA CYS A 60 3.22 7.33 8.52
C CYS A 60 4.56 6.82 9.04
N ARG A 61 4.52 5.96 10.06
CA ARG A 61 5.72 5.38 10.67
C ARG A 61 5.90 3.91 10.31
N TYR A 62 4.81 3.19 10.08
CA TYR A 62 4.77 1.77 9.87
C TYR A 62 3.94 1.43 8.62
N LEU A 63 4.45 0.49 7.85
CA LEU A 63 3.70 -0.17 6.78
C LEU A 63 3.39 -1.59 7.22
N GLU A 64 2.13 -1.99 7.14
CA GLU A 64 1.73 -3.37 7.37
C GLU A 64 2.17 -4.25 6.18
N LEU A 65 2.74 -5.42 6.47
CA LEU A 65 3.12 -6.44 5.47
C LEU A 65 2.97 -7.83 6.10
N PRO A 66 2.26 -8.78 5.46
CA PRO A 66 2.27 -10.18 5.88
C PRO A 66 3.67 -10.80 5.79
N TYR A 67 4.03 -11.65 6.75
CA TYR A 67 5.33 -12.32 6.83
C TYR A 67 5.14 -13.84 7.05
N PRO A 68 5.92 -14.72 6.40
CA PRO A 68 7.06 -14.43 5.52
C PRO A 68 6.67 -13.93 4.13
N ASP A 69 5.44 -14.21 3.69
CA ASP A 69 4.98 -13.93 2.33
C ASP A 69 3.76 -13.02 2.33
N GLY A 70 3.81 -11.98 1.51
CA GLY A 70 2.66 -11.18 1.10
C GLY A 70 1.97 -11.75 -0.15
N SER A 71 0.99 -11.03 -0.68
CA SER A 71 0.36 -11.42 -1.96
C SER A 71 1.27 -11.08 -3.12
N THR A 72 1.57 -12.08 -3.96
CA THR A 72 2.48 -11.94 -5.11
C THR A 72 1.81 -12.23 -6.45
N PHE A 73 0.52 -12.56 -6.44
CA PHE A 73 -0.21 -12.90 -7.67
C PHE A 73 -0.14 -11.78 -8.71
N GLY A 74 0.18 -12.15 -9.95
CA GLY A 74 0.17 -11.24 -11.11
C GLY A 74 1.33 -10.25 -11.17
N ILE A 75 2.34 -10.35 -10.29
CA ILE A 75 3.54 -9.51 -10.33
C ILE A 75 4.82 -10.34 -10.23
N ILE A 76 5.86 -9.94 -10.94
CA ILE A 76 7.16 -10.65 -10.99
C ILE A 76 8.05 -10.24 -9.82
N ASP A 77 7.99 -8.97 -9.43
CA ASP A 77 8.85 -8.34 -8.43
C ASP A 77 8.02 -7.76 -7.27
N PRO A 78 7.54 -8.63 -6.35
CA PRO A 78 6.81 -8.19 -5.16
C PRO A 78 7.71 -7.42 -4.19
N ILE A 79 7.08 -6.71 -3.25
CA ILE A 79 7.77 -6.03 -2.14
C ILE A 79 8.61 -7.04 -1.36
N ARG A 80 9.85 -6.67 -1.04
CA ARG A 80 10.77 -7.47 -0.22
C ARG A 80 11.19 -6.69 1.01
N ILE A 81 11.14 -7.36 2.15
CA ILE A 81 11.65 -6.86 3.43
C ILE A 81 13.15 -7.18 3.50
N ASP A 82 13.98 -6.17 3.72
CA ASP A 82 15.42 -6.36 3.86
C ASP A 82 15.80 -6.89 5.27
N SER A 83 17.09 -7.14 5.49
CA SER A 83 17.60 -7.65 6.77
C SER A 83 17.41 -6.70 7.96
N ASN A 84 17.06 -5.43 7.71
CA ASN A 84 16.81 -4.42 8.73
C ASN A 84 15.31 -4.20 8.98
N GLY A 85 14.44 -4.98 8.34
CA GLY A 85 12.98 -4.81 8.43
C GLY A 85 12.45 -3.65 7.59
N MET A 86 13.21 -3.17 6.62
CA MET A 86 12.84 -2.04 5.76
C MET A 86 12.38 -2.51 4.39
N VAL A 87 11.59 -1.67 3.73
CA VAL A 87 11.12 -1.89 2.35
C VAL A 87 11.41 -0.68 1.48
N ALA A 88 11.61 -0.92 0.19
CA ALA A 88 11.86 0.12 -0.79
C ALA A 88 10.91 -0.05 -1.98
N ALA A 89 10.46 1.07 -2.55
CA ALA A 89 9.73 1.06 -3.80
C ALA A 89 10.68 0.79 -4.98
N GLY A 90 10.14 0.19 -6.05
CA GLY A 90 10.85 0.08 -7.32
C GLY A 90 11.13 1.45 -7.93
N THR A 91 12.19 1.55 -8.75
CA THR A 91 12.62 2.81 -9.38
C THR A 91 12.03 3.02 -10.78
N ARG A 92 11.23 2.08 -11.28
CA ARG A 92 10.59 2.17 -12.60
C ARG A 92 9.36 3.08 -12.55
N PRO A 93 8.93 3.65 -13.69
CA PRO A 93 7.74 4.50 -13.74
C PRO A 93 6.46 3.80 -13.24
N GLY A 94 5.51 4.59 -12.75
CA GLY A 94 4.24 4.07 -12.22
C GLY A 94 4.43 3.38 -10.86
N LEU A 95 3.81 2.20 -10.69
CA LEU A 95 3.97 1.41 -9.46
C LEU A 95 5.35 0.76 -9.33
N GLY A 96 6.15 0.74 -10.40
CA GLY A 96 7.53 0.27 -10.34
C GLY A 96 7.72 -1.25 -10.45
N VAL A 97 6.64 -2.00 -10.73
CA VAL A 97 6.63 -3.48 -10.84
C VAL A 97 6.27 -3.97 -12.25
N SER A 98 6.65 -5.20 -12.56
CA SER A 98 6.32 -5.94 -13.77
C SER A 98 5.13 -6.85 -13.52
N LEU A 99 4.24 -6.93 -14.51
CA LEU A 99 3.12 -7.85 -14.47
C LEU A 99 3.54 -9.23 -14.99
N ASP A 100 3.06 -10.27 -14.32
CA ASP A 100 3.11 -11.64 -14.80
C ASP A 100 1.87 -11.90 -15.67
N TRP A 101 1.99 -11.57 -16.96
CA TRP A 101 0.88 -11.72 -17.91
C TRP A 101 0.47 -13.17 -18.12
N ASP A 102 1.40 -14.13 -18.04
CA ASP A 102 1.08 -15.54 -18.19
C ASP A 102 0.18 -16.00 -17.04
N ALA A 103 0.52 -15.63 -15.79
CA ALA A 103 -0.31 -15.91 -14.62
C ALA A 103 -1.67 -15.20 -14.69
N ILE A 104 -1.69 -13.93 -15.13
CA ILE A 104 -2.94 -13.16 -15.27
C ILE A 104 -3.85 -13.78 -16.32
N ASP A 105 -3.34 -14.08 -17.52
CA ASP A 105 -4.12 -14.64 -18.62
C ASP A 105 -4.63 -16.03 -18.28
N LEU A 106 -3.80 -16.88 -17.64
CA LEU A 106 -4.22 -18.21 -17.18
C LEU A 106 -5.37 -18.18 -16.17
N ASN A 107 -5.42 -17.15 -15.33
CA ASN A 107 -6.44 -16.98 -14.29
C ASN A 107 -7.56 -16.01 -14.69
N THR A 108 -7.58 -15.55 -15.94
CA THR A 108 -8.63 -14.65 -16.43
C THR A 108 -9.91 -15.44 -16.68
N ILE A 109 -10.94 -15.17 -15.87
CA ILE A 109 -12.25 -15.83 -15.96
C ILE A 109 -13.18 -15.20 -17.01
N PHE A 110 -12.90 -13.96 -17.42
CA PHE A 110 -13.70 -13.21 -18.38
C PHE A 110 -12.85 -12.10 -19.02
N LYS A 111 -12.99 -11.93 -20.33
CA LYS A 111 -12.35 -10.86 -21.12
C LYS A 111 -13.42 -10.20 -21.98
N LEU A 112 -13.56 -8.88 -21.84
CA LEU A 112 -14.51 -8.04 -22.59
C LEU A 112 -14.16 -7.98 -24.08
#